data_AF-A0A0J1HUG4-F1
#
_entry.id   AF-A0A0J1HUG4-F1
#
_cell.length_a   1.000
_cell.length_b   1.000
_cell.length_c   1.000
_cell.angle_alpha   90.00
_cell.angle_beta   90.00
_cell.angle_gamma   90.00
#
_symmetry.space_group_name_H-M   'P 1'
#
loop_
_entity.id
_entity.type
_entity.pdbx_description
1 polymer ?
#
loop_
_entity_poly.entity_id
_entity_poly.type
_entity_poly.pdbx_seq_one_letter_code
_entity_poly.pdbx_strand_id
1 'polypeptide(L)'
;MKNNSHLLKFMTGEVISGIARLYGLSHQDMAIPLRCSRINVQYHMRNNSFAPYQKALILELFQSRGLEETELLFYHQLVSLKKEKQAV
;
A
#
# COMPACT_ATOMS: atom_id res chain seq x y z
N MET A 1 -6.00 16.82 7.54
CA MET A 1 -5.79 15.40 7.19
C MET A 1 -6.86 14.57 7.89
N LYS A 2 -7.61 13.72 7.16
CA LYS A 2 -8.50 12.74 7.80
C LYS A 2 -7.64 11.78 8.63
N ASN A 3 -8.02 11.50 9.88
CA ASN A 3 -7.24 10.65 10.78
C ASN A 3 -7.44 9.16 10.43
N ASN A 4 -6.80 8.72 9.34
CA ASN A 4 -6.92 7.36 8.80
C ASN A 4 -5.87 6.41 9.40
N SER A 5 -5.37 6.73 10.60
CA SER A 5 -4.30 5.97 11.29
C SER A 5 -4.65 4.49 11.48
N HIS A 6 -5.92 4.19 11.72
CA HIS A 6 -6.42 2.83 11.89
C HIS A 6 -6.32 1.97 10.60
N LEU A 7 -6.23 2.58 9.42
CA LEU A 7 -6.11 1.89 8.13
C LEU A 7 -4.66 1.47 7.82
N LEU A 8 -3.67 2.15 8.41
CA LEU A 8 -2.25 1.93 8.11
C LEU A 8 -1.77 0.50 8.44
N LYS A 9 -2.45 -0.19 9.35
CA LYS A 9 -2.18 -1.60 9.68
C LYS A 9 -2.47 -2.55 8.52
N PHE A 10 -3.38 -2.19 7.62
CA PHE A 10 -3.75 -2.99 6.44
C PHE A 10 -2.85 -2.72 5.23
N MET A 11 -2.07 -1.63 5.28
CA MET A 11 -1.11 -1.23 4.25
C MET A 11 0.18 -2.07 4.35
N THR A 12 0.10 -3.36 4.04
CA THR A 12 1.26 -4.24 3.89
C THR A 12 1.91 -4.06 2.52
N GLY A 13 3.16 -4.49 2.35
CA GLY A 13 3.87 -4.42 1.07
C GLY A 13 3.10 -5.03 -0.12
N GLU A 14 2.45 -6.18 0.10
CA GLU A 14 1.64 -6.86 -0.92
C GLU A 14 0.34 -6.10 -1.24
N VAL A 15 -0.33 -5.57 -0.20
CA VAL A 15 -1.54 -4.76 -0.39
C VAL A 15 -1.20 -3.49 -1.16
N ILE A 16 -0.13 -2.80 -0.77
CA ILE A 16 0.37 -1.62 -1.48
C ILE A 16 0.69 -1.97 -2.94
N SER A 17 1.42 -3.05 -3.18
CA SER A 17 1.79 -3.48 -4.54
C SER A 17 0.56 -3.80 -5.39
N GLY A 18 -0.41 -4.50 -4.80
CA GLY A 18 -1.63 -4.92 -5.46
C GLY A 18 -2.54 -3.75 -5.83
N ILE A 19 -2.77 -2.83 -4.88
CA ILE A 19 -3.53 -1.60 -5.12
C ILE A 19 -2.81 -0.73 -6.15
N ALA A 20 -1.49 -0.52 -6.02
CA ALA A 20 -0.74 0.25 -7.00
C ALA A 20 -0.91 -0.31 -8.42
N ARG A 21 -0.93 -1.65 -8.58
CA ARG A 21 -1.19 -2.30 -9.87
C ARG A 21 -2.61 -2.06 -10.39
N LEU A 22 -3.63 -2.12 -9.53
CA LEU A 22 -5.03 -1.85 -9.92
C LEU A 22 -5.20 -0.42 -10.45
N TYR A 23 -4.53 0.54 -9.82
CA TYR A 23 -4.59 1.96 -10.17
C TYR A 23 -3.56 2.38 -11.24
N GLY A 24 -2.79 1.45 -11.81
CA GLY A 24 -1.77 1.74 -12.82
C GLY A 24 -0.60 2.60 -12.30
N LEU A 25 -0.36 2.60 -10.99
CA LEU A 25 0.70 3.35 -10.35
C LEU A 25 2.01 2.55 -10.33
N SER A 26 3.09 3.21 -10.77
CA SER A 26 4.44 2.67 -10.72
C SER A 26 5.12 2.98 -9.38
N HIS A 27 6.26 2.33 -9.12
CA HIS A 27 7.11 2.69 -7.98
C HIS A 27 7.63 4.13 -8.06
N GLN A 28 7.73 4.71 -9.25
CA GLN A 28 8.13 6.11 -9.43
C GLN A 28 7.05 7.07 -8.93
N ASP A 29 5.77 6.74 -9.12
CA ASP A 29 4.66 7.56 -8.65
C ASP A 29 4.61 7.63 -7.11
N MET A 30 4.99 6.55 -6.43
CA MET A 30 5.15 6.53 -4.97
C MET A 30 6.45 7.19 -4.49
N ALA A 31 7.50 7.17 -5.30
CA ALA A 31 8.79 7.74 -4.95
C ALA A 31 8.72 9.28 -4.76
N ILE A 32 7.87 9.95 -5.55
CA ILE A 32 7.65 11.40 -5.51
C ILE A 32 7.15 11.87 -4.12
N PRO A 33 5.98 11.43 -3.61
CA PRO A 33 5.50 11.86 -2.30
C PRO A 33 6.42 11.39 -1.16
N LEU A 34 7.11 10.27 -1.32
CA LEU A 34 8.05 9.74 -0.33
C LEU A 34 9.44 10.41 -0.36
N ARG A 35 9.72 11.27 -1.34
CA ARG A 35 11.02 11.93 -1.54
C ARG A 35 12.21 10.96 -1.48
N CYS A 36 12.06 9.79 -2.11
CA CYS A 36 13.10 8.77 -2.17
C CYS A 36 13.24 8.21 -3.59
N SER A 37 14.17 7.29 -3.79
CA SER A 37 14.33 6.63 -5.09
C SER A 37 13.27 5.53 -5.30
N ARG A 38 12.93 5.24 -6.56
CA ARG A 38 12.12 4.06 -6.91
C ARG A 38 12.67 2.76 -6.30
N ILE A 39 13.99 2.61 -6.21
CA ILE A 39 14.63 1.42 -5.64
C ILE A 39 14.32 1.33 -4.14
N ASN A 40 14.30 2.45 -3.43
CA ASN A 40 13.93 2.49 -2.01
C ASN A 40 12.47 2.05 -1.81
N VAL A 41 11.56 2.51 -2.68
CA VAL A 41 10.15 2.07 -2.68
C VAL A 41 10.05 0.56 -2.87
N GLN A 42 10.77 0.02 -3.86
CA GLN A 42 10.81 -1.43 -4.13
C GLN A 42 11.32 -2.22 -2.92
N TYR A 43 12.40 -1.75 -2.29
CA TYR A 43 12.97 -2.37 -1.10
C TYR A 43 11.97 -2.42 0.06
N HIS A 44 11.35 -1.29 0.40
CA HIS A 44 10.39 -1.23 1.49
C HIS A 44 9.13 -2.05 1.22
N MET A 45 8.67 -2.06 -0.03
CA MET A 45 7.52 -2.85 -0.45
C MET A 45 7.79 -4.35 -0.32
N ARG A 46 8.94 -4.83 -0.80
CA ARG A 46 9.33 -6.25 -0.70
C ARG A 46 9.50 -6.71 0.74
N ASN A 47 10.07 -5.86 1.60
CA ASN A 47 10.38 -6.20 2.98
C ASN A 47 9.28 -5.77 3.98
N ASN A 48 8.15 -5.26 3.49
CA ASN A 48 7.06 -4.74 4.31
C ASN A 48 7.53 -3.74 5.40
N SER A 49 8.49 -2.88 5.07
CA SER A 49 9.24 -2.07 6.05
C SER A 49 8.95 -0.56 5.98
N PHE A 50 7.84 -0.16 5.35
CA PHE A 50 7.41 1.24 5.39
C PHE A 50 7.04 1.68 6.80
N ALA A 51 7.59 2.80 7.25
CA ALA A 51 7.20 3.47 8.47
C ALA A 51 5.74 4.00 8.38
N PRO A 52 5.04 4.21 9.51
CA PRO A 52 3.65 4.67 9.52
C PRO A 52 3.42 5.95 8.69
N TYR A 53 4.33 6.94 8.76
CA TYR A 53 4.21 8.17 7.98
C TYR A 53 4.33 7.91 6.47
N GLN A 54 5.19 6.96 6.05
CA GLN A 54 5.32 6.59 4.64
C GLN A 54 4.05 5.90 4.14
N LYS A 55 3.46 5.01 4.97
CA LYS A 55 2.17 4.39 4.66
C LYS A 55 1.06 5.42 4.53
N ALA A 56 1.07 6.47 5.35
CA ALA A 56 0.10 7.57 5.25
C ALA A 56 0.23 8.32 3.91
N LEU A 57 1.46 8.66 3.49
CA LEU A 57 1.70 9.31 2.19
C LEU A 57 1.27 8.44 1.00
N ILE A 58 1.51 7.12 1.07
CA ILE A 58 1.06 6.17 0.04
C ILE A 58 -0.47 6.08 0.04
N LEU A 59 -1.10 6.04 1.23
CA LEU A 59 -2.56 6.00 1.34
C LEU A 59 -3.19 7.27 0.77
N GLU A 60 -2.64 8.45 1.06
CA GLU A 60 -3.07 9.72 0.48
C GLU A 60 -2.96 9.71 -1.05
N LEU A 61 -1.85 9.17 -1.59
CA LEU A 61 -1.70 8.98 -3.04
C LEU A 61 -2.82 8.09 -3.60
N PHE A 62 -3.12 6.94 -2.98
CA PHE A 62 -4.19 6.06 -3.45
C PHE A 62 -5.57 6.70 -3.34
N GLN A 63 -5.86 7.38 -2.23
CA GLN A 63 -7.12 8.09 -2.04
C GLN A 63 -7.29 9.23 -3.05
N SER A 64 -6.20 9.89 -3.45
CA SER A 64 -6.23 10.88 -4.54
C SER A 64 -6.59 10.28 -5.91
N ARG A 65 -6.48 8.95 -6.06
CA ARG A 65 -6.88 8.20 -7.25
C ARG A 65 -8.25 7.54 -7.12
N GLY A 66 -8.95 7.75 -6.00
CA GLY A 66 -10.29 7.22 -5.77
C GLY A 66 -10.37 6.00 -4.87
N LEU A 67 -9.27 5.56 -4.25
CA LEU A 67 -9.31 4.43 -3.31
C LEU A 67 -10.23 4.73 -2.12
N GLU A 68 -11.24 3.88 -1.95
CA GLU A 68 -12.11 3.90 -0.78
C GLU A 68 -11.58 3.01 0.35
N GLU A 69 -11.98 3.31 1.59
CA GLU A 69 -11.55 2.53 2.76
C GLU A 69 -12.04 1.08 2.68
N THR A 70 -13.27 0.88 2.21
CA THR A 70 -13.87 -0.44 1.97
C THR A 70 -13.04 -1.26 0.99
N GLU A 71 -12.62 -0.65 -0.12
CA GLU A 71 -11.78 -1.30 -1.12
C GLU A 71 -10.43 -1.75 -0.54
N LEU A 72 -9.77 -0.90 0.26
CA LEU A 72 -8.54 -1.26 0.96
C LEU A 72 -8.74 -2.49 1.88
N LEU A 73 -9.82 -2.49 2.66
CA LEU A 73 -10.15 -3.60 3.57
C LEU A 73 -10.41 -4.90 2.82
N PHE A 74 -11.19 -4.84 1.73
CA PHE A 74 -11.46 -6.00 0.88
C PHE A 74 -10.18 -6.55 0.24
N TYR A 75 -9.32 -5.67 -0.28
CA TYR A 75 -8.07 -6.11 -0.91
C TYR A 75 -7.14 -6.76 0.11
N HIS A 76 -7.03 -6.19 1.32
CA HIS A 76 -6.28 -6.80 2.40
C HIS A 76 -6.79 -8.21 2.74
N GLN A 77 -8.11 -8.38 2.90
CA GLN A 77 -8.71 -9.70 3.15
C GLN A 77 -8.40 -10.69 2.02
N LEU A 78 -8.49 -10.26 0.76
CA LEU A 78 -8.19 -11.10 -0.40
C LEU A 78 -6.72 -11.58 -0.38
N VAL A 79 -5.79 -10.70 -0.04
CA VAL A 79 -4.36 -11.04 0.09
C VAL A 79 -4.13 -12.04 1.23
N SER A 80 -4.74 -11.82 2.39
CA SER A 80 -4.63 -12.74 3.54
C SER A 80 -5.17 -14.13 3.22
N LEU A 81 -6.35 -14.23 2.61
CA LEU A 81 -6.94 -15.51 2.20
C LEU A 81 -6.09 -16.27 1.18
N LYS A 82 -5.43 -15.55 0.26
CA LYS A 82 -4.50 -16.17 -0.70
C LYS A 82 -3.28 -16.77 -0.01
N LYS A 83 -2.77 -16.13 1.04
CA LYS A 83 -1.64 -16.63 1.82
C LYS A 83 -2.00 -17.88 2.60
N GLU A 84 -3.16 -17.90 3.24
CA GLU A 84 -3.65 -19.08 3.97
C GLU A 84 -3.76 -20.29 3.05
N LYS A 85 -4.31 -20.12 1.84
CA LYS A 85 -4.43 -21.20 0.85
C LYS A 85 -3.09 -21.73 0.32
N GLN A 86 -2.01 -20.93 0.36
CA GLN A 86 -0.67 -21.34 -0.09
C GLN A 86 0.13 -22.03 1.01
N ALA A 87 -0.31 -21.94 2.26
CA ALA A 87 0.34 -22.55 3.41
C ALA A 87 -0.18 -23.96 3.75
N VAL A 88 -1.20 -24.42 3.01
CA VAL A 88 -1.79 -25.76 3.05
C VAL A 88 -1.27 -26.57 1.88
#